data_AF-A0A8D8YQV3-F1
#
_entry.id   AF-A0A8D8YQV3-F1
#
_cell.length_a   1.000
_cell.length_b   1.000
_cell.length_c   1.000
_cell.angle_alpha   90.00
_cell.angle_beta   90.00
_cell.angle_gamma   90.00
#
_symmetry.space_group_name_H-M   'P 1'
#
loop_
_entity.id
_entity.type
_entity.pdbx_description
1 polymer ?
#
loop_
_entity_poly.entity_id
_entity_poly.type
_entity_poly.pdbx_seq_one_letter_code
_entity_poly.pdbx_strand_id
1 'polypeptide(L)'
;MQSLRKWFYRPKKDDQSLLAQFFYADEALTLVAAELDSFDGREDPERCTALVNHLRQCQDNVLNICNKIMDVWIPEDRANRDFRVKFPDDVMQDNLAGQLWFGAECLAAGSSIMNREAESAAMRPLAKALTKSLENVRNMLREYSLRSTHPGDIFFTDDLYIDRIFESLKVFDRLLAEFELGYVTAMVPVKTAKEYEMQQLVMVDR
;
A
#
# COMPACT_ATOMS: atom_id res chain seq x y z
N MET A 1 29.46 11.44 4.16
CA MET A 1 28.84 12.76 3.88
C MET A 1 27.34 12.71 3.56
N GLN A 2 26.75 11.61 3.05
CA GLN A 2 25.30 11.51 2.81
C GLN A 2 24.45 11.39 4.09
N SER A 3 24.97 10.74 5.14
CA SER A 3 24.25 10.56 6.43
C SER A 3 23.97 11.88 7.16
N LEU A 4 24.94 12.80 7.19
CA LEU A 4 24.77 14.11 7.83
C LEU A 4 23.75 14.99 7.09
N ARG A 5 23.70 14.92 5.75
CA ARG A 5 22.71 15.67 4.95
C ARG A 5 21.28 15.22 5.26
N LYS A 6 21.02 13.92 5.38
CA LYS A 6 19.68 13.40 5.72
C LYS A 6 19.17 13.91 7.08
N TRP A 7 20.06 14.20 8.03
CA TRP A 7 19.68 14.67 9.36
C TRP A 7 19.31 16.16 9.38
N PHE A 8 19.98 17.00 8.58
CA PHE A 8 19.69 18.43 8.49
C PHE A 8 18.46 18.78 7.64
N TYR A 9 18.06 17.90 6.71
CA TYR A 9 16.97 18.17 5.74
C TYR A 9 15.69 17.39 6.02
N ARG A 10 15.56 16.86 7.24
CA ARG A 10 14.35 16.22 7.71
C ARG A 10 13.22 17.26 7.77
N PRO A 11 12.00 16.95 7.26
CA PRO A 11 10.84 17.82 7.43
C PRO A 11 10.64 18.18 8.91
N LYS A 12 10.13 19.37 9.22
CA LYS A 12 9.92 19.73 10.63
C LYS A 12 8.82 18.85 11.25
N LYS A 13 8.91 18.58 12.56
CA LYS A 13 7.94 17.70 13.24
C LYS A 13 6.52 18.29 13.33
N ASP A 14 6.41 19.61 13.25
CA ASP A 14 5.15 20.34 13.26
C ASP A 14 4.57 20.54 11.85
N ASP A 15 5.30 20.19 10.79
CA ASP A 15 4.85 20.25 9.40
C ASP A 15 3.71 19.25 9.15
N GLN A 16 2.53 19.77 8.81
CA GLN A 16 1.32 18.99 8.55
C GLN A 16 1.13 18.63 7.07
N SER A 17 2.10 18.94 6.20
CA SER A 17 2.02 18.56 4.77
C SER A 17 2.00 17.05 4.59
N LEU A 18 1.37 16.58 3.51
CA LEU A 18 1.32 15.16 3.18
C LEU A 18 2.71 14.54 3.00
N LEU A 19 3.68 15.31 2.48
CA LEU A 19 5.06 14.87 2.31
C LEU A 19 5.79 14.70 3.65
N ALA A 20 5.59 15.62 4.59
CA ALA A 20 6.13 15.47 5.93
C ALA A 20 5.49 14.25 6.62
N GLN A 21 4.16 14.14 6.60
CA GLN A 21 3.45 12.97 7.14
C GLN A 21 3.98 11.66 6.53
N PHE A 22 4.14 11.61 5.21
CA PHE A 22 4.67 10.45 4.50
C PHE A 22 6.08 10.11 5.00
N PHE A 23 6.98 11.08 5.06
CA PHE A 23 8.36 10.88 5.50
C PHE A 23 8.43 10.23 6.89
N TYR A 24 7.65 10.74 7.85
CA TYR A 24 7.63 10.21 9.21
C TYR A 24 6.98 8.82 9.30
N ALA A 25 5.89 8.59 8.58
CA ALA A 25 5.25 7.27 8.53
C ALA A 25 6.17 6.22 7.92
N ASP A 26 6.85 6.57 6.84
CA ASP A 26 7.78 5.70 6.15
C ASP A 26 9.06 5.43 6.97
N GLU A 27 9.58 6.42 7.70
CA GLU A 27 10.69 6.21 8.64
C GLU A 27 10.30 5.24 9.77
N ALA A 28 9.10 5.42 10.34
CA ALA A 28 8.58 4.51 11.37
C ALA A 28 8.47 3.07 10.85
N LEU A 29 7.95 2.89 9.64
CA LEU A 29 7.88 1.57 8.99
C LEU A 29 9.27 0.95 8.82
N THR A 30 10.25 1.71 8.34
CA THR A 30 11.63 1.23 8.18
C THR A 30 12.27 0.85 9.51
N LEU A 31 12.00 1.58 10.59
CA LEU A 31 12.52 1.25 11.92
C LEU A 31 11.95 -0.08 12.43
N VAL A 32 10.65 -0.30 12.31
CA VAL A 32 10.00 -1.55 12.75
C VAL A 32 10.50 -2.74 11.92
N ALA A 33 10.67 -2.57 10.60
CA ALA A 33 11.24 -3.60 9.74
C ALA A 33 12.68 -3.95 10.14
N ALA A 34 13.52 -2.95 10.37
CA ALA A 34 14.89 -3.17 10.83
C ALA A 34 14.96 -3.84 12.21
N GLU A 35 14.00 -3.54 13.09
CA GLU A 35 13.90 -4.21 14.38
C GLU A 35 13.51 -5.70 14.22
N LEU A 36 12.55 -6.01 13.35
CA LEU A 36 12.18 -7.40 13.03
C LEU A 36 13.36 -8.20 12.48
N ASP A 37 14.20 -7.59 11.64
CA ASP A 37 15.38 -8.23 11.08
C ASP A 37 16.54 -8.39 12.09
N SER A 38 16.47 -7.75 13.26
CA SER A 38 17.57 -7.70 14.23
C SER A 38 17.67 -8.88 15.18
N PHE A 39 16.70 -9.80 15.20
CA PHE A 39 16.65 -10.92 16.12
C PHE A 39 16.01 -12.17 15.50
N ASP A 40 16.26 -13.34 16.09
CA ASP A 40 15.54 -14.57 15.74
C ASP A 40 14.18 -14.58 16.43
N GLY A 41 13.10 -14.45 15.66
CA GLY A 41 11.73 -14.48 16.17
C GLY A 41 11.33 -15.80 16.86
N ARG A 42 12.10 -16.88 16.72
CA ARG A 42 11.88 -18.14 17.46
C ARG A 42 12.33 -18.06 18.91
N GLU A 43 13.35 -17.23 19.18
CA GLU A 43 13.87 -17.02 20.53
C GLU A 43 12.95 -16.10 21.35
N ASP A 44 12.24 -15.17 20.69
CA ASP A 44 11.25 -14.29 21.31
C ASP A 44 9.96 -14.18 20.46
N PRO A 45 9.06 -15.18 20.53
CA PRO A 45 7.84 -15.21 19.71
C PRO A 45 6.84 -14.10 20.06
N GLU A 46 6.81 -13.66 21.31
CA GLU A 46 5.90 -12.60 21.76
C GLU A 46 6.32 -11.25 21.18
N ARG A 47 7.61 -10.90 21.24
CA ARG A 47 8.14 -9.69 20.60
C ARG A 47 7.97 -9.73 19.09
N CYS A 48 8.23 -10.88 18.46
CA CYS A 48 8.01 -11.07 17.02
C CYS A 48 6.56 -10.77 16.64
N THR A 49 5.60 -11.33 17.38
CA THR A 49 4.17 -11.09 17.15
C THR A 49 3.80 -9.61 17.33
N ALA A 50 4.30 -8.96 18.38
CA ALA A 50 4.06 -7.54 18.63
C ALA A 50 4.62 -6.66 17.51
N LEU A 51 5.85 -6.92 17.05
CA LEU A 51 6.48 -6.17 15.97
C LEU A 51 5.82 -6.41 14.61
N VAL A 52 5.38 -7.63 14.30
CA VAL A 52 4.61 -7.91 13.08
C VAL A 52 3.28 -7.13 13.08
N ASN A 53 2.60 -7.04 14.21
CA ASN A 53 1.37 -6.25 14.32
C ASN A 53 1.65 -4.75 14.18
N HIS A 54 2.74 -4.25 14.76
CA HIS A 54 3.16 -2.86 14.60
C HIS A 54 3.57 -2.55 13.15
N LEU A 55 4.28 -3.47 12.49
CA LEU A 55 4.66 -3.35 11.09
C LEU A 55 3.44 -3.16 10.21
N ARG A 56 2.39 -3.96 10.42
CA ARG A 56 1.11 -3.84 9.69
C ARG A 56 0.47 -2.47 9.90
N GLN A 57 0.43 -1.96 11.12
CA GLN A 57 -0.11 -0.62 11.39
C GLN A 57 0.70 0.48 10.67
N CYS A 58 2.03 0.35 10.63
CA CYS A 58 2.88 1.27 9.87
C CYS A 58 2.64 1.16 8.35
N GLN A 59 2.46 -0.05 7.82
CA GLN A 59 2.13 -0.30 6.42
C GLN A 59 0.80 0.38 6.04
N ASP A 60 -0.25 0.19 6.84
CA ASP A 60 -1.56 0.81 6.67
C ASP A 60 -1.45 2.34 6.64
N ASN A 61 -0.70 2.91 7.58
CA ASN A 61 -0.50 4.35 7.66
C ASN A 61 0.22 4.90 6.42
N VAL A 62 1.30 4.26 5.98
CA VAL A 62 2.04 4.64 4.77
C VAL A 62 1.13 4.61 3.55
N LEU A 63 0.33 3.56 3.37
CA LEU A 63 -0.60 3.46 2.24
C LEU A 63 -1.72 4.48 2.29
N ASN A 64 -2.26 4.77 3.47
CA ASN A 64 -3.28 5.78 3.63
C ASN A 64 -2.77 7.17 3.23
N ILE A 65 -1.53 7.50 3.60
CA ILE A 65 -0.90 8.76 3.19
C ILE A 65 -0.58 8.74 1.68
N CYS A 66 -0.08 7.63 1.13
CA CYS A 66 0.12 7.48 -0.32
C CYS A 66 -1.18 7.70 -1.10
N ASN A 67 -2.31 7.15 -0.64
CA ASN A 67 -3.61 7.38 -1.26
C ASN A 67 -4.00 8.86 -1.23
N LYS A 68 -3.84 9.55 -0.10
CA LYS A 68 -4.07 10.99 -0.01
C LYS A 68 -3.16 11.81 -0.93
N ILE A 69 -1.90 11.41 -1.08
CA ILE A 69 -0.99 12.04 -2.04
C ILE A 69 -1.52 11.86 -3.45
N MET A 70 -1.95 10.65 -3.83
CA MET A 70 -2.53 10.38 -5.15
C MET A 70 -3.83 11.15 -5.38
N ASP A 71 -4.70 11.29 -4.38
CA ASP A 71 -5.92 12.10 -4.45
C ASP A 71 -5.62 13.56 -4.80
N VAL A 72 -4.49 14.11 -4.32
CA VAL A 72 -4.12 15.51 -4.55
C VAL A 72 -3.27 15.68 -5.82
N TRP A 73 -2.36 14.74 -6.10
CA TRP A 73 -1.33 14.92 -7.14
C TRP A 73 -1.76 14.35 -8.50
N ILE A 74 -2.59 13.31 -8.51
CA ILE A 74 -3.06 12.66 -9.74
C ILE A 74 -4.59 12.41 -9.71
N PRO A 75 -5.42 13.42 -9.37
CA PRO A 75 -6.87 13.23 -9.17
C PRO A 75 -7.59 12.65 -10.40
N GLU A 76 -7.20 13.08 -11.60
CA GLU A 76 -7.84 12.68 -12.87
C GLU A 76 -7.27 11.38 -13.45
N ASP A 77 -6.13 10.90 -12.94
CA ASP A 77 -5.43 9.70 -13.45
C ASP A 77 -5.63 8.49 -12.51
N ARG A 78 -6.53 8.57 -11.53
CA ARG A 78 -6.82 7.46 -10.61
C ARG A 78 -7.40 6.26 -11.35
N ALA A 79 -6.88 5.09 -11.03
CA ALA A 79 -7.36 3.83 -11.57
C ALA A 79 -8.80 3.57 -11.12
N ASN A 80 -9.64 3.20 -12.08
CA ASN A 80 -11.05 2.89 -11.86
C ASN A 80 -11.22 1.72 -10.89
N ARG A 81 -12.12 1.89 -9.91
CA ARG A 81 -12.47 0.90 -8.89
C ARG A 81 -13.97 0.61 -8.84
N ASP A 82 -14.68 0.82 -9.94
CA ASP A 82 -16.12 0.56 -10.05
C ASP A 82 -16.47 -0.89 -9.76
N PHE A 83 -15.50 -1.81 -9.91
CA PHE A 83 -15.68 -3.21 -9.52
C PHE A 83 -16.04 -3.38 -8.04
N ARG A 84 -15.73 -2.43 -7.15
CA ARG A 84 -16.04 -2.51 -5.71
C ARG A 84 -17.52 -2.71 -5.44
N VAL A 85 -18.41 -2.17 -6.28
CA VAL A 85 -19.88 -2.33 -6.13
C VAL A 85 -20.37 -3.77 -6.25
N LYS A 86 -19.53 -4.67 -6.79
CA LYS A 86 -19.83 -6.10 -6.95
C LYS A 86 -19.51 -6.90 -5.70
N PHE A 87 -18.82 -6.30 -4.72
CA PHE A 87 -18.39 -6.96 -3.51
C PHE A 87 -19.19 -6.43 -2.31
N PRO A 88 -19.45 -7.28 -1.30
CA PRO A 88 -20.11 -6.86 -0.07
C PRO A 88 -19.34 -5.76 0.69
N ASP A 89 -20.06 -4.89 1.40
CA ASP A 89 -19.46 -3.78 2.16
C ASP A 89 -18.49 -4.26 3.27
N ASP A 90 -18.71 -5.45 3.82
CA ASP A 90 -17.83 -6.09 4.82
C ASP A 90 -16.47 -6.50 4.27
N VAL A 91 -16.30 -6.55 2.94
CA VAL A 91 -15.02 -6.70 2.25
C VAL A 91 -14.32 -5.36 2.11
N MET A 92 -15.09 -4.28 1.95
CA MET A 92 -14.61 -2.91 1.72
C MET A 92 -14.40 -2.17 3.05
N GLN A 93 -13.59 -2.76 3.94
CA GLN A 93 -13.25 -2.16 5.23
C GLN A 93 -12.14 -1.11 5.10
N ASP A 94 -12.07 -0.20 6.08
CA ASP A 94 -11.08 0.89 6.12
C ASP A 94 -9.62 0.39 6.14
N ASN A 95 -9.36 -0.86 6.55
CA ASN A 95 -8.03 -1.48 6.58
C ASN A 95 -7.70 -2.31 5.33
N LEU A 96 -8.55 -2.31 4.30
CA LEU A 96 -8.36 -3.14 3.10
C LEU A 96 -7.03 -2.83 2.41
N ALA A 97 -6.63 -1.55 2.32
CA ALA A 97 -5.36 -1.17 1.69
C ALA A 97 -4.16 -1.88 2.34
N GLY A 98 -4.15 -1.93 3.67
CA GLY A 98 -3.18 -2.67 4.47
C GLY A 98 -3.14 -4.15 4.18
N GLN A 99 -4.33 -4.77 4.19
CA GLN A 99 -4.49 -6.19 3.90
C GLN A 99 -4.01 -6.53 2.48
N LEU A 100 -4.26 -5.67 1.50
CA LEU A 100 -3.81 -5.85 0.13
C LEU A 100 -2.29 -5.84 0.03
N TRP A 101 -1.60 -4.92 0.70
CA TRP A 101 -0.13 -4.92 0.71
C TRP A 101 0.41 -6.18 1.37
N PHE A 102 -0.08 -6.54 2.56
CA PHE A 102 0.35 -7.77 3.21
C PHE A 102 0.10 -9.01 2.32
N GLY A 103 -1.08 -9.09 1.71
CA GLY A 103 -1.43 -10.15 0.76
C GLY A 103 -0.49 -10.20 -0.44
N ALA A 104 -0.13 -9.04 -1.00
CA ALA A 104 0.81 -8.93 -2.11
C ALA A 104 2.23 -9.39 -1.69
N GLU A 105 2.70 -9.03 -0.51
CA GLU A 105 3.99 -9.49 0.02
C GLU A 105 4.03 -11.00 0.20
N CYS A 106 3.02 -11.59 0.83
CA CYS A 106 2.91 -13.03 1.00
C CYS A 106 2.90 -13.77 -0.34
N LEU A 107 2.10 -13.30 -1.31
CA LEU A 107 2.07 -13.90 -2.64
C LEU A 107 3.40 -13.73 -3.38
N ALA A 108 4.02 -12.56 -3.31
CA ALA A 108 5.32 -12.30 -3.90
C ALA A 108 6.42 -13.22 -3.32
N ALA A 109 6.33 -13.54 -2.02
CA ALA A 109 7.20 -14.48 -1.32
C ALA A 109 6.88 -15.97 -1.60
N GLY A 110 5.81 -16.27 -2.34
CA GLY A 110 5.46 -17.62 -2.77
C GLY A 110 4.41 -18.31 -1.91
N SER A 111 3.82 -17.63 -0.93
CA SER A 111 2.64 -18.14 -0.23
C SER A 111 1.45 -18.31 -1.19
N SER A 112 0.42 -19.01 -0.71
CA SER A 112 -0.83 -19.22 -1.44
C SER A 112 -2.00 -18.85 -0.53
N ILE A 113 -3.05 -18.29 -1.14
CA ILE A 113 -4.37 -18.21 -0.52
C ILE A 113 -4.89 -19.64 -0.36
N MET A 114 -5.43 -19.95 0.81
CA MET A 114 -5.90 -21.29 1.16
C MET A 114 -6.96 -21.78 0.16
N ASN A 115 -6.77 -22.98 -0.40
CA ASN A 115 -7.65 -23.59 -1.41
C ASN A 115 -7.78 -22.79 -2.73
N ARG A 116 -6.83 -21.91 -3.02
CA ARG A 116 -6.83 -20.99 -4.18
C ARG A 116 -5.46 -20.93 -4.84
N GLU A 117 -4.80 -22.08 -5.00
CA GLU A 117 -3.41 -22.18 -5.44
C GLU A 117 -3.23 -21.71 -6.89
N ALA A 118 -4.21 -21.99 -7.77
CA ALA A 118 -4.17 -21.58 -9.16
C ALA A 118 -4.31 -20.05 -9.31
N GLU A 119 -5.27 -19.46 -8.61
CA GLU A 119 -5.49 -18.01 -8.55
C GLU A 119 -4.26 -17.32 -7.91
N SER A 120 -3.74 -17.89 -6.83
CA SER A 120 -2.51 -17.41 -6.19
C SER A 120 -1.35 -17.40 -7.20
N ALA A 121 -1.11 -18.50 -7.91
CA ALA A 121 -0.05 -18.60 -8.91
C ALA A 121 -0.21 -17.56 -10.03
N ALA A 122 -1.43 -17.32 -10.51
CA ALA A 122 -1.73 -16.30 -11.51
C ALA A 122 -1.50 -14.87 -11.00
N MET A 123 -1.75 -14.60 -9.72
CA MET A 123 -1.57 -13.27 -9.13
C MET A 123 -0.12 -12.97 -8.71
N ARG A 124 0.77 -13.96 -8.53
CA ARG A 124 2.16 -13.74 -8.09
C ARG A 124 2.95 -12.72 -8.92
N PRO A 125 2.89 -12.73 -10.27
CA PRO A 125 3.60 -11.72 -11.06
C PRO A 125 3.11 -10.30 -10.76
N LEU A 126 1.78 -10.13 -10.61
CA LEU A 126 1.16 -8.85 -10.28
C LEU A 126 1.53 -8.41 -8.86
N ALA A 127 1.51 -9.34 -7.89
CA ALA A 127 1.93 -9.08 -6.52
C ALA A 127 3.38 -8.57 -6.44
N LYS A 128 4.30 -9.20 -7.19
CA LYS A 128 5.71 -8.76 -7.30
C LYS A 128 5.85 -7.39 -7.95
N ALA A 129 5.06 -7.11 -8.99
CA ALA A 129 5.06 -5.81 -9.65
C ALA A 129 4.56 -4.71 -8.70
N LEU A 130 3.46 -4.98 -7.98
CA LEU A 130 2.87 -4.07 -7.00
C LEU A 130 3.85 -3.74 -5.87
N THR A 131 4.44 -4.75 -5.21
CA THR A 131 5.38 -4.52 -4.10
C THR A 131 6.62 -3.75 -4.55
N LYS A 132 7.16 -4.07 -5.72
CA LYS A 132 8.28 -3.32 -6.32
C LYS A 132 7.90 -1.87 -6.67
N SER A 133 6.70 -1.66 -7.20
CA SER A 133 6.20 -0.33 -7.54
C SER A 133 6.00 0.53 -6.30
N LEU A 134 5.43 -0.04 -5.23
CA LEU A 134 5.29 0.65 -3.94
C LEU A 134 6.64 1.03 -3.35
N GLU A 135 7.62 0.13 -3.36
CA GLU A 135 8.97 0.42 -2.88
C GLU A 135 9.62 1.55 -3.69
N ASN A 136 9.43 1.58 -5.00
CA ASN A 136 9.91 2.69 -5.85
C ASN A 136 9.24 4.03 -5.48
N VAL A 137 7.91 4.05 -5.36
CA VAL A 137 7.14 5.24 -4.94
C VAL A 137 7.63 5.75 -3.58
N ARG A 138 7.81 4.84 -2.61
CA ARG A 138 8.28 5.21 -1.26
C ARG A 138 9.64 5.88 -1.30
N ASN A 139 10.58 5.32 -2.06
CA ASN A 139 11.92 5.87 -2.20
C ASN A 139 11.89 7.26 -2.86
N MET A 140 11.10 7.44 -3.93
CA MET A 140 10.98 8.73 -4.61
C MET A 140 10.31 9.80 -3.74
N LEU A 141 9.22 9.46 -3.04
CA LEU A 141 8.53 10.40 -2.14
C LEU A 141 9.43 10.81 -0.96
N ARG A 142 10.18 9.87 -0.38
CA ARG A 142 11.15 10.16 0.70
C ARG A 142 12.28 11.07 0.22
N GLU A 143 12.80 10.83 -0.99
CA GLU A 143 13.82 11.70 -1.58
C GLU A 143 13.27 13.10 -1.87
N TYR A 144 12.05 13.19 -2.41
CA TYR A 144 11.39 14.44 -2.71
C TYR A 144 11.11 15.26 -1.44
N SER A 145 10.64 14.63 -0.36
CA SER A 145 10.40 15.31 0.92
C SER A 145 11.68 15.92 1.51
N LEU A 146 12.83 15.26 1.35
CA LEU A 146 14.12 15.80 1.79
C LEU A 146 14.58 16.99 0.94
N ARG A 147 14.37 16.94 -0.39
CA ARG A 147 14.74 18.02 -1.33
C ARG A 147 13.88 19.27 -1.16
N SER A 148 12.58 19.10 -0.94
CA SER A 148 11.63 20.21 -0.74
C SER A 148 11.96 21.10 0.47
N THR A 149 12.76 20.58 1.41
CA THR A 149 13.21 21.31 2.61
C THR A 149 14.40 22.26 2.33
N HIS A 150 14.99 22.24 1.13
CA HIS A 150 16.15 23.09 0.78
C HIS A 150 15.75 24.27 -0.11
N PRO A 151 15.73 25.52 0.39
CA PRO A 151 15.32 26.70 -0.39
C PRO A 151 16.16 26.95 -1.66
N GLY A 152 17.41 26.49 -1.68
CA GLY A 152 18.31 26.59 -2.84
C GLY A 152 18.11 25.50 -3.89
N ASP A 153 17.47 24.38 -3.53
CA ASP A 153 17.19 23.27 -4.45
C ASP A 153 15.75 23.33 -4.99
N ILE A 154 14.88 24.18 -4.43
CA ILE A 154 13.55 24.48 -4.99
C ILE A 154 13.68 25.05 -6.42
N PHE A 155 14.77 25.77 -6.72
CA PHE A 155 15.07 26.24 -8.07
C PHE A 155 15.58 25.14 -9.03
N PHE A 156 15.80 23.92 -8.51
CA PHE A 156 16.31 22.73 -9.22
C PHE A 156 15.53 21.45 -8.90
N THR A 157 14.32 21.53 -8.32
CA THR A 157 13.37 20.41 -8.43
C THR A 157 13.00 20.33 -9.90
N ASP A 158 13.83 19.58 -10.62
CA ASP A 158 13.71 19.27 -12.03
C ASP A 158 12.27 18.86 -12.28
N ASP A 159 11.54 19.62 -13.10
CA ASP A 159 10.16 19.31 -13.48
C ASP A 159 10.07 17.85 -13.97
N LEU A 160 11.14 17.33 -14.57
CA LEU A 160 11.26 15.93 -14.98
C LEU A 160 11.28 14.94 -13.81
N TYR A 161 11.74 15.31 -12.62
CA TYR A 161 11.74 14.43 -11.44
C TYR A 161 10.35 14.33 -10.83
N ILE A 162 9.61 15.44 -10.72
CA ILE A 162 8.22 15.40 -10.24
C ILE A 162 7.31 14.66 -11.23
N ASP A 163 7.53 14.84 -12.54
CA ASP A 163 6.83 14.07 -13.58
C ASP A 163 7.07 12.56 -13.42
N ARG A 164 8.30 12.13 -13.11
CA ARG A 164 8.59 10.72 -12.82
C ARG A 164 7.87 10.22 -11.58
N ILE A 165 7.68 11.06 -10.55
CA ILE A 165 6.89 10.68 -9.37
C ILE A 165 5.44 10.48 -9.78
N PHE A 166 4.86 11.40 -10.55
CA PHE A 166 3.48 11.27 -11.04
C PHE A 166 3.29 9.99 -11.84
N GLU A 167 4.17 9.70 -12.79
CA GLU A 167 4.09 8.45 -13.57
C GLU A 167 4.25 7.20 -12.70
N SER A 168 5.15 7.24 -11.70
CA SER A 168 5.31 6.13 -10.75
C SER A 168 4.06 5.93 -9.88
N LEU A 169 3.40 7.01 -9.45
CA LEU A 169 2.14 6.96 -8.69
C LEU A 169 1.01 6.38 -9.53
N LYS A 170 0.89 6.76 -10.81
CA LYS A 170 -0.12 6.20 -11.74
C LYS A 170 0.07 4.70 -11.94
N VAL A 171 1.31 4.26 -12.15
CA VAL A 171 1.64 2.83 -12.29
C VAL A 171 1.30 2.08 -11.00
N PHE A 172 1.66 2.63 -9.85
CA PHE A 172 1.33 2.05 -8.55
C PHE A 172 -0.19 1.93 -8.34
N ASP A 173 -0.95 3.00 -8.59
CA ASP A 173 -2.41 3.01 -8.38
C ASP A 173 -3.12 1.99 -9.29
N ARG A 174 -2.66 1.87 -10.54
CA ARG A 174 -3.16 0.87 -11.49
C ARG A 174 -2.86 -0.55 -11.02
N LEU A 175 -1.62 -0.84 -10.63
CA LEU A 175 -1.23 -2.15 -10.12
C LEU A 175 -2.01 -2.52 -8.86
N LEU A 176 -2.24 -1.53 -7.98
CA LEU A 176 -3.02 -1.72 -6.75
C LEU A 176 -4.47 -2.05 -7.07
N ALA A 177 -5.10 -1.33 -8.01
CA ALA A 177 -6.48 -1.60 -8.41
C ALA A 177 -6.64 -2.98 -9.10
N GLU A 178 -5.71 -3.35 -9.99
CA GLU A 178 -5.69 -4.68 -10.62
C GLU A 178 -5.50 -5.79 -9.58
N PHE A 179 -4.58 -5.60 -8.63
CA PHE A 179 -4.32 -6.57 -7.58
C PHE A 179 -5.51 -6.69 -6.63
N GLU A 180 -6.10 -5.56 -6.22
CA GLU A 180 -7.29 -5.52 -5.39
C GLU A 180 -8.40 -6.37 -5.99
N LEU A 181 -8.77 -6.11 -7.25
CA LEU A 181 -9.81 -6.87 -7.95
C LEU A 181 -9.52 -8.38 -7.93
N GLY A 182 -8.30 -8.78 -8.30
CA GLY A 182 -7.93 -10.20 -8.31
C GLY A 182 -8.00 -10.83 -6.92
N TYR A 183 -7.48 -10.12 -5.92
CA TYR A 183 -7.39 -10.59 -4.55
C TYR A 183 -8.76 -10.75 -3.90
N VAL A 184 -9.64 -9.74 -4.00
CA VAL A 184 -11.00 -9.84 -3.43
C VAL A 184 -11.84 -10.87 -4.16
N THR A 185 -11.66 -11.05 -5.47
CA THR A 185 -12.34 -12.09 -6.26
C THR A 185 -11.91 -13.50 -5.82
N ALA A 186 -10.65 -13.69 -5.45
CA ALA A 186 -10.15 -14.98 -4.98
C ALA A 186 -10.59 -15.30 -3.54
N MET A 187 -10.69 -14.27 -2.69
CA MET A 187 -11.05 -14.43 -1.27
C MET A 187 -12.55 -14.54 -1.01
N VAL A 188 -13.37 -13.86 -1.81
CA VAL A 188 -14.82 -13.79 -1.61
C VAL A 188 -15.48 -14.53 -2.77
N PRO A 189 -16.24 -15.62 -2.53
CA PRO A 189 -17.05 -16.20 -3.58
C PRO A 189 -18.04 -15.12 -4.07
N VAL A 190 -17.88 -14.70 -5.33
CA VAL A 190 -18.83 -13.78 -5.96
C VAL A 190 -20.19 -14.48 -5.93
N LYS A 191 -21.19 -13.86 -5.29
CA LYS A 191 -22.56 -14.39 -5.29
C LYS A 191 -22.93 -14.72 -6.74
N THR A 192 -23.13 -15.99 -7.02
CA THR A 192 -23.59 -16.43 -8.33
C THR A 192 -24.99 -15.83 -8.59
N ALA A 193 -25.37 -15.64 -9.86
CA ALA A 193 -26.72 -15.17 -10.20
C ALA A 193 -27.82 -15.99 -9.49
N LYS A 194 -27.54 -17.29 -9.30
CA LYS A 194 -28.40 -18.26 -8.59
C LYS A 194 -28.51 -17.99 -7.08
N GLU A 195 -27.45 -17.51 -6.44
CA GLU A 195 -27.46 -17.12 -5.01
C GLU A 195 -28.16 -15.77 -4.80
N TYR A 196 -28.09 -14.86 -5.77
CA TYR A 196 -28.87 -13.63 -5.76
C TYR A 196 -30.37 -13.91 -5.94
N GLU A 197 -30.75 -14.79 -6.87
CA GLU A 197 -32.14 -15.25 -7.06
C GLU A 197 -32.70 -15.96 -5.82
N MET A 198 -31.92 -16.84 -5.18
CA MET A 198 -32.35 -17.49 -3.93
C MET A 198 -32.55 -16.49 -2.78
N GLN A 199 -31.75 -15.42 -2.69
CA GLN A 199 -31.96 -14.37 -1.68
C GLN A 199 -33.21 -13.54 -1.93
N GLN A 200 -33.60 -13.31 -3.19
CA GLN A 200 -34.87 -12.63 -3.52
C GLN A 200 -36.08 -13.49 -3.17
N LEU A 201 -36.01 -14.81 -3.37
CA LEU A 201 -37.10 -15.73 -3.01
C LEU A 201 -37.36 -15.75 -1.49
N VAL A 202 -36.32 -15.63 -0.66
CA VAL A 202 -36.46 -15.59 0.82
C VAL A 202 -37.08 -14.28 1.32
N MET A 203 -37.00 -13.19 0.56
CA MET A 203 -37.63 -11.90 0.93
C MET A 203 -39.11 -11.78 0.53
N VAL A 204 -39.66 -12.72 -0.24
CA VAL A 204 -41.07 -12.70 -0.68
C VAL A 204 -41.99 -13.50 0.25
N ASP A 205 -41.43 -14.33 1.14
CA ASP A 205 -42.18 -15.13 2.14
C ASP A 205 -42.27 -14.46 3.53
N ARG A 206 -42.42 -13.13 3.59
CA ARG A 206 -42.78 -12.42 4.84
C ARG A 206 -44.04 -11.59 4.70
#